data_AF-A0A6L4B0U7-F1
#
_entry.id   AF-A0A6L4B0U7-F1
#
_cell.length_a   1.000
_cell.length_b   1.000
_cell.length_c   1.000
_cell.angle_alpha   90.00
_cell.angle_beta   90.00
_cell.angle_gamma   90.00
#
_symmetry.space_group_name_H-M   'P 1'
#
loop_
_entity.id
_entity.type
_entity.pdbx_description
1 polymer ?
#
loop_
_entity_poly.entity_id
_entity_poly.type
_entity_poly.pdbx_seq_one_letter_code
_entity_poly.pdbx_strand_id
1 'polypeptide(L)'
;MPKSYYLPTDDSGKASLLESLATQLPVYAELLDIPPADLTELRADAAAFRFNLTVLSLIQNSSKQWTAHKNLLRDSDTGGPVPPYPPLVELPGTPPAEVPKGIIPRLTRLVARIKSSRNYTDAVGQALGLVGSIKSIDPSSWKPELTATLEANHPHIGWTKGDADSLEIIVDRSDDKGFVPLTITTSTRYADTSPIPTHAALWHYKGIYRLKDEQVGQWSNVQSIAVGG
;
A
#
# COMPACT_ATOMS: atom_id res chain seq x y z
N MET A 1 -13.60 13.14 -14.48
CA MET A 1 -12.88 12.47 -13.37
C MET A 1 -11.45 13.00 -13.33
N PRO A 2 -10.86 13.30 -12.17
CA PRO A 2 -9.47 13.74 -12.09
C PRO A 2 -8.55 12.59 -12.52
N LYS A 3 -7.65 12.86 -13.47
CA LYS A 3 -6.58 11.91 -13.85
C LYS A 3 -5.64 11.75 -12.66
N SER A 4 -5.22 10.53 -12.35
CA SER A 4 -4.23 10.32 -11.29
C SER A 4 -2.90 11.01 -11.63
N TYR A 5 -2.08 11.32 -10.64
CA TYR A 5 -0.72 11.79 -10.93
C TYR A 5 0.09 10.64 -11.54
N TYR A 6 0.85 10.91 -12.60
CA TYR A 6 1.55 9.87 -13.37
C TYR A 6 2.69 9.18 -12.59
N LEU A 7 3.21 9.83 -11.54
CA LEU A 7 4.31 9.31 -10.75
C LEU A 7 3.76 8.48 -9.57
N PRO A 8 4.10 7.19 -9.46
CA PRO A 8 3.69 6.35 -8.33
C PRO A 8 4.26 6.83 -7.00
N THR A 9 3.54 6.55 -5.91
CA THR A 9 3.92 6.95 -4.55
C THR A 9 4.96 6.02 -3.93
N ASP A 10 4.88 4.72 -4.22
CA ASP A 10 5.79 3.70 -3.74
C ASP A 10 6.99 3.51 -4.67
N ASP A 11 8.08 2.94 -4.15
CA ASP A 11 9.32 2.81 -4.89
C ASP A 11 9.28 1.72 -5.96
N SER A 12 8.47 0.67 -5.78
CA SER A 12 8.28 -0.36 -6.79
C SER A 12 7.61 0.22 -8.04
N GLY A 13 6.55 1.00 -7.84
CA GLY A 13 5.87 1.73 -8.90
C GLY A 13 6.81 2.72 -9.62
N LYS A 14 7.61 3.49 -8.88
CA LYS A 14 8.61 4.41 -9.49
C LYS A 14 9.63 3.67 -10.33
N ALA A 15 10.13 2.51 -9.87
CA ALA A 15 11.05 1.68 -10.63
C ALA A 15 10.42 1.14 -11.91
N SER A 16 9.17 0.67 -11.83
CA SER A 16 8.43 0.20 -13.01
C SER A 16 8.17 1.33 -14.02
N LEU A 17 7.91 2.56 -13.56
CA LEU A 17 7.79 3.72 -14.44
C LEU A 17 9.12 4.04 -15.16
N LEU A 18 10.23 4.04 -14.43
CA LEU A 18 11.57 4.26 -15.00
C LEU A 18 11.89 3.22 -16.09
N GLU A 19 11.63 1.95 -15.82
CA GLU A 19 11.85 0.85 -16.76
C GLU A 19 10.97 0.99 -18.01
N SER A 20 9.68 1.24 -17.82
CA SER A 20 8.74 1.45 -18.94
C SER A 20 9.19 2.61 -19.83
N LEU A 21 9.58 3.74 -19.24
CA LEU A 21 10.07 4.90 -19.98
C LEU A 21 11.41 4.60 -20.67
N ALA A 22 12.35 3.92 -20.00
CA ALA A 22 13.62 3.54 -20.59
C ALA A 22 13.46 2.66 -21.83
N THR A 23 12.40 1.82 -21.87
CA THR A 23 12.05 0.98 -23.02
C THR A 23 11.29 1.74 -24.11
N GLN A 24 10.30 2.56 -23.74
CA GLN A 24 9.36 3.14 -24.71
C GLN A 24 9.79 4.50 -25.26
N LEU A 25 10.45 5.35 -24.44
CA LEU A 25 10.86 6.70 -24.85
C LEU A 25 11.76 6.74 -26.09
N PRO A 26 12.68 5.79 -26.32
CA PRO A 26 13.49 5.77 -27.55
C PRO A 26 12.67 5.77 -28.85
N VAL A 27 11.47 5.18 -28.86
CA VAL A 27 10.57 5.16 -30.04
C VAL A 27 10.08 6.57 -30.39
N TYR A 28 9.95 7.44 -29.39
CA TYR A 28 9.45 8.80 -29.54
C TYR A 28 10.57 9.85 -29.48
N ALA A 29 11.83 9.44 -29.39
CA ALA A 29 12.95 10.34 -29.12
C ALA A 29 13.12 11.40 -30.21
N GLU A 30 13.05 11.01 -31.49
CA GLU A 30 13.12 11.94 -32.62
C GLU A 30 11.90 12.88 -32.63
N LEU A 31 10.70 12.34 -32.44
CA LEU A 31 9.46 13.13 -32.40
C LEU A 31 9.51 14.20 -31.31
N LEU A 32 10.04 13.85 -30.13
CA LEU A 32 10.04 14.70 -28.94
C LEU A 32 11.34 15.52 -28.77
N ASP A 33 12.29 15.42 -29.70
CA ASP A 33 13.61 16.06 -29.65
C ASP A 33 14.38 15.69 -28.35
N ILE A 34 14.39 14.40 -28.01
CA ILE A 34 15.09 13.88 -26.83
C ILE A 34 16.53 13.51 -27.21
N PRO A 35 17.53 14.15 -26.57
CA PRO A 35 18.92 13.83 -26.79
C PRO A 35 19.26 12.38 -26.44
N PRO A 36 20.19 11.73 -27.17
CA PRO A 36 20.69 10.40 -26.83
C PRO A 36 21.30 10.30 -25.41
N ALA A 37 21.85 11.40 -24.90
CA ALA A 37 22.38 11.48 -23.54
C ALA A 37 21.29 11.27 -22.48
N ASP A 38 20.10 11.86 -22.67
CA ASP A 38 18.96 11.70 -21.75
C ASP A 38 18.44 10.26 -21.75
N LEU A 39 18.42 9.60 -22.92
CA LEU A 39 18.03 8.19 -23.02
C LEU A 39 19.04 7.27 -22.32
N THR A 40 20.33 7.62 -22.40
CA THR A 40 21.40 6.87 -21.74
C THR A 40 21.31 7.03 -20.22
N GLU A 41 21.11 8.26 -19.74
CA GLU A 41 20.89 8.54 -18.32
C GLU A 41 19.65 7.81 -17.79
N LEU A 42 18.52 7.88 -18.50
CA LEU A 42 17.29 7.21 -18.09
C LEU A 42 17.43 5.69 -17.96
N ARG A 43 18.13 5.03 -18.90
CA ARG A 43 18.39 3.58 -18.82
C ARG A 43 19.28 3.22 -17.65
N ALA A 44 20.34 4.01 -17.42
CA ALA A 44 21.24 3.79 -16.28
C ALA A 44 20.48 3.98 -14.96
N ASP A 45 19.65 5.01 -14.85
CA ASP A 45 18.82 5.32 -13.69
C ASP A 45 17.83 4.19 -13.39
N ALA A 46 17.14 3.67 -14.42
CA ALA A 46 16.22 2.55 -14.28
C ALA A 46 16.92 1.29 -13.73
N ALA A 47 18.06 0.92 -14.33
CA ALA A 47 18.85 -0.24 -13.92
C ALA A 47 19.38 -0.09 -12.49
N ALA A 48 19.97 1.06 -12.16
CA ALA A 48 20.52 1.33 -10.84
C ALA A 48 19.43 1.32 -9.75
N PHE A 49 18.29 1.95 -10.01
CA PHE A 49 17.20 2.00 -9.03
C PHE A 49 16.60 0.62 -8.79
N ARG A 50 16.30 -0.16 -9.84
CA ARG A 50 15.78 -1.53 -9.70
C ARG A 50 16.76 -2.44 -8.96
N PHE A 51 18.05 -2.38 -9.31
CA PHE A 51 19.08 -3.19 -8.66
C PHE A 51 19.14 -2.92 -7.16
N ASN A 52 19.12 -1.64 -6.75
CA ASN A 52 19.11 -1.26 -5.33
C ASN A 52 17.87 -1.81 -4.59
N LEU A 53 16.68 -1.73 -5.19
CA LEU A 53 15.47 -2.28 -4.58
C LEU A 53 15.54 -3.81 -4.41
N THR A 54 16.07 -4.51 -5.41
CA THR A 54 16.27 -5.97 -5.35
C THR A 54 17.24 -6.35 -4.23
N VAL A 55 18.40 -5.69 -4.17
CA VAL A 55 19.41 -5.92 -3.12
C VAL A 55 18.83 -5.63 -1.73
N LEU A 56 18.12 -4.50 -1.57
CA LEU A 56 17.49 -4.13 -0.31
C LEU A 56 16.49 -5.21 0.14
N SER A 57 15.63 -5.69 -0.76
CA SER A 57 14.65 -6.72 -0.44
C SER A 57 15.32 -8.03 -0.01
N LEU A 58 16.41 -8.43 -0.68
CA LEU A 58 17.15 -9.65 -0.34
C LEU A 58 17.79 -9.55 1.04
N ILE A 59 18.44 -8.43 1.33
CA ILE A 59 19.09 -8.18 2.63
C ILE A 59 18.05 -8.14 3.75
N GLN A 60 16.90 -7.48 3.55
CA GLN A 60 15.83 -7.43 4.54
C GLN A 60 15.25 -8.82 4.83
N ASN A 61 15.03 -9.64 3.81
CA ASN A 61 14.54 -11.00 3.99
C ASN A 61 15.55 -11.87 4.75
N SER A 62 16.84 -11.78 4.39
CA SER A 62 17.89 -12.50 5.11
C SER A 62 18.02 -12.05 6.57
N SER A 63 17.96 -10.74 6.83
CA SER A 63 18.00 -10.20 8.19
C SER A 63 16.88 -10.78 9.06
N LYS A 64 15.66 -10.94 8.53
CA LYS A 64 14.55 -11.61 9.22
C LYS A 64 14.85 -13.08 9.51
N GLN A 65 15.39 -13.81 8.53
CA GLN A 65 15.76 -15.22 8.71
C GLN A 65 16.84 -15.42 9.78
N TRP A 66 17.88 -14.59 9.75
CA TRP A 66 18.94 -14.61 10.77
C TRP A 66 18.41 -14.21 12.15
N THR A 67 17.48 -13.26 12.21
CA THR A 67 16.80 -12.88 13.46
C THR A 67 15.98 -14.04 14.03
N ALA A 68 15.23 -14.75 13.19
CA ALA A 68 14.48 -15.92 13.62
C ALA A 68 15.43 -17.04 14.10
N HIS A 69 16.50 -17.31 13.35
CA HIS A 69 17.48 -18.34 13.70
C HIS A 69 18.17 -18.06 15.03
N LYS A 70 18.63 -16.83 15.29
CA LYS A 70 19.24 -16.51 16.60
C LYS A 70 18.24 -16.65 17.76
N ASN A 71 16.96 -16.34 17.54
CA ASN A 71 15.93 -16.45 18.57
C ASN A 71 15.64 -17.93 18.84
N LEU A 72 15.63 -18.79 17.80
CA LEU A 72 15.51 -20.23 17.96
C LEU A 72 16.66 -20.80 18.80
N LEU A 73 17.91 -20.41 18.51
CA LEU A 73 19.06 -20.87 19.29
C LEU A 73 19.03 -20.40 20.75
N ARG A 74 18.42 -19.24 21.02
CA ARG A 74 18.41 -18.61 22.35
C ARG A 74 17.24 -19.08 23.22
N ASP A 75 16.04 -19.15 22.66
CA ASP A 75 14.79 -19.20 23.41
C ASP A 75 13.97 -20.50 23.22
N SER A 76 14.40 -21.42 22.34
CA SER A 76 13.65 -22.68 22.11
C SER A 76 13.79 -23.66 23.28
N ASP A 77 12.82 -24.56 23.40
CA ASP A 77 12.90 -25.69 24.30
C ASP A 77 14.05 -26.63 23.95
N THR A 78 14.52 -27.39 24.93
CA THR A 78 15.72 -28.23 24.80
C THR A 78 15.50 -29.53 24.02
N GLY A 79 14.26 -29.78 23.56
CA GLY A 79 13.89 -30.95 22.76
C GLY A 79 13.53 -30.55 21.34
N GLY A 80 14.22 -31.09 20.34
CA GLY A 80 13.91 -30.83 18.93
C GLY A 80 15.11 -31.02 18.01
N PRO A 81 14.89 -30.99 16.68
CA PRO A 81 15.97 -31.03 15.72
C PRO A 81 16.81 -29.73 15.80
N VAL A 82 18.13 -29.86 15.60
CA VAL A 82 19.03 -28.70 15.52
C VAL A 82 18.60 -27.82 14.34
N PRO A 83 18.34 -26.52 14.55
CA PRO A 83 17.93 -25.64 13.46
C PRO A 83 19.09 -25.46 12.47
N PRO A 84 18.88 -25.66 11.16
CA PRO A 84 19.91 -25.41 10.16
C PRO A 84 20.21 -23.91 10.08
N TYR A 85 21.43 -23.56 9.66
CA TYR A 85 21.78 -22.18 9.37
C TYR A 85 20.92 -21.63 8.21
N PRO A 86 20.48 -20.37 8.28
CA PRO A 86 19.87 -19.70 7.13
C PRO A 86 20.86 -19.63 5.96
N PRO A 87 20.36 -19.66 4.71
CA PRO A 87 21.21 -19.45 3.55
C PRO A 87 21.87 -18.07 3.59
N LEU A 88 23.10 -17.99 3.09
CA LEU A 88 23.77 -16.70 2.87
C LEU A 88 23.05 -15.94 1.75
N VAL A 89 23.04 -14.61 1.84
CA VAL A 89 22.54 -13.78 0.75
C VAL A 89 23.47 -13.90 -0.44
N GLU A 90 22.91 -14.39 -1.53
CA GLU A 90 23.49 -14.25 -2.86
C GLU A 90 22.94 -12.95 -3.45
N LEU A 91 23.83 -11.98 -3.66
CA LEU A 91 23.45 -10.76 -4.34
C LEU A 91 23.22 -11.07 -5.82
N PRO A 92 22.31 -10.34 -6.49
CA PRO A 92 22.26 -10.34 -7.95
C PRO A 92 23.64 -10.01 -8.52
N GLY A 93 23.87 -10.37 -9.79
CA GLY A 93 25.16 -10.25 -10.47
C GLY A 93 25.77 -8.84 -10.48
N THR A 94 26.77 -8.61 -11.32
CA THR A 94 27.55 -7.36 -11.32
C THR A 94 26.66 -6.11 -11.20
N PRO A 95 26.92 -5.23 -10.21
CA PRO A 95 26.16 -3.99 -10.06
C PRO A 95 26.16 -3.17 -11.36
N PRO A 96 25.04 -2.51 -11.70
CA PRO A 96 25.00 -1.60 -12.84
C PRO A 96 25.93 -0.40 -12.61
N ALA A 97 26.18 0.35 -13.67
CA ALA A 97 26.98 1.58 -13.61
C ALA A 97 26.42 2.56 -12.56
N GLU A 98 27.33 3.26 -11.88
CA GLU A 98 26.96 4.29 -10.92
C GLU A 98 26.24 5.45 -11.62
N VAL A 99 25.22 5.98 -10.97
CA VAL A 99 24.41 7.10 -11.47
C VAL A 99 24.43 8.28 -10.50
N PRO A 100 24.27 9.53 -10.98
CA PRO A 100 24.20 10.68 -10.08
C PRO A 100 23.01 10.58 -9.11
N LYS A 101 23.08 11.27 -7.97
CA LYS A 101 21.96 11.35 -7.02
C LYS A 101 20.74 12.09 -7.58
N GLY A 102 19.54 11.73 -7.14
CA GLY A 102 18.31 12.43 -7.51
C GLY A 102 17.61 11.89 -8.76
N ILE A 103 17.57 10.56 -8.91
CA ILE A 103 16.89 9.86 -10.03
C ILE A 103 15.46 10.38 -10.25
N ILE A 104 14.63 10.45 -9.21
CA ILE A 104 13.22 10.90 -9.35
C ILE A 104 13.13 12.39 -9.74
N PRO A 105 13.84 13.33 -9.07
CA PRO A 105 13.93 14.71 -9.56
C PRO A 105 14.37 14.82 -11.03
N ARG A 106 15.39 14.06 -11.47
CA ARG A 106 15.81 14.04 -12.87
C ARG A 106 14.71 13.54 -13.81
N LEU A 107 14.06 12.43 -13.45
CA LEU A 107 12.93 11.89 -14.19
C LEU A 107 11.81 12.93 -14.34
N THR A 108 11.42 13.60 -13.25
CA THR A 108 10.35 14.62 -13.32
C THR A 108 10.71 15.80 -14.21
N ARG A 109 11.99 16.22 -14.27
CA ARG A 109 12.46 17.25 -15.21
C ARG A 109 12.42 16.77 -16.66
N LEU A 110 12.81 15.53 -16.92
CA LEU A 110 12.69 14.93 -18.25
C LEU A 110 11.21 14.86 -18.69
N VAL A 111 10.32 14.40 -17.81
CA VAL A 111 8.88 14.35 -18.10
C VAL A 111 8.29 15.74 -18.34
N ALA A 112 8.72 16.76 -17.58
CA ALA A 112 8.29 18.13 -17.82
C ALA A 112 8.70 18.62 -19.22
N ARG A 113 9.95 18.33 -19.64
CA ARG A 113 10.44 18.65 -21.00
C ARG A 113 9.67 17.90 -22.10
N ILE A 114 9.39 16.61 -21.88
CA ILE A 114 8.56 15.82 -22.79
C ILE A 114 7.19 16.47 -22.97
N LYS A 115 6.53 16.84 -21.87
CA LYS A 115 5.20 17.45 -21.88
C LYS A 115 5.18 18.87 -22.45
N SER A 116 6.31 19.59 -22.43
CA SER A 116 6.43 20.92 -23.04
C SER A 116 6.83 20.88 -24.52
N SER A 117 7.13 19.70 -25.08
CA SER A 117 7.42 19.56 -26.50
C SER A 117 6.19 19.89 -27.35
N ARG A 118 6.37 20.67 -28.42
CA ARG A 118 5.29 21.01 -29.38
C ARG A 118 4.67 19.78 -30.07
N ASN A 119 5.41 18.68 -30.10
CA ASN A 119 5.00 17.42 -30.74
C ASN A 119 4.37 16.43 -29.74
N TYR A 120 4.23 16.84 -28.46
CA TYR A 120 3.57 16.02 -27.45
C TYR A 120 2.06 15.97 -27.70
N THR A 121 1.50 14.76 -27.68
CA THR A 121 0.07 14.51 -27.80
C THR A 121 -0.40 13.62 -26.66
N ASP A 122 -1.71 13.62 -26.39
CA ASP A 122 -2.30 12.72 -25.41
C ASP A 122 -2.02 11.24 -25.73
N ALA A 123 -1.99 10.88 -27.01
CA ALA A 123 -1.65 9.52 -27.46
C ALA A 123 -0.20 9.15 -27.13
N VAL A 124 0.76 10.06 -27.36
CA VAL A 124 2.17 9.86 -26.97
C VAL A 124 2.29 9.79 -25.46
N GLY A 125 1.59 10.66 -24.73
CA GLY A 125 1.55 10.64 -23.29
C GLY A 125 1.01 9.33 -22.71
N GLN A 126 -0.04 8.78 -23.30
CA GLN A 126 -0.62 7.51 -22.91
C GLN A 126 0.30 6.33 -23.23
N ALA A 127 0.94 6.34 -24.40
CA ALA A 127 1.90 5.32 -24.79
C ALA A 127 3.14 5.28 -23.89
N LEU A 128 3.54 6.43 -23.32
CA LEU A 128 4.65 6.54 -22.37
C LEU A 128 4.24 6.35 -20.90
N GLY A 129 2.96 6.10 -20.60
CA GLY A 129 2.48 6.02 -19.22
C GLY A 129 2.55 7.35 -18.44
N LEU A 130 2.63 8.49 -19.14
CA LEU A 130 2.76 9.84 -18.57
C LEU A 130 1.41 10.56 -18.42
N VAL A 131 0.36 9.97 -18.96
CA VAL A 131 -1.04 10.34 -18.68
C VAL A 131 -1.49 9.48 -17.52
N GLY A 132 -1.86 10.12 -16.41
CA GLY A 132 -2.42 9.44 -15.26
C GLY A 132 -3.52 8.48 -15.68
N SER A 133 -3.39 7.22 -15.27
CA SER A 133 -4.47 6.25 -15.40
C SER A 133 -5.71 6.81 -14.70
N ILE A 134 -6.89 6.59 -15.28
CA ILE A 134 -8.12 6.74 -14.51
C ILE A 134 -7.94 5.77 -13.34
N LYS A 135 -7.90 6.30 -12.10
CA LYS A 135 -7.93 5.46 -10.91
C LYS A 135 -9.32 4.79 -10.96
N SER A 136 -9.39 3.62 -11.59
CA SER A 136 -10.58 2.78 -11.54
C SER A 136 -10.56 2.12 -10.18
N ILE A 137 -10.97 2.89 -9.19
CA ILE A 137 -11.35 2.35 -7.90
C ILE A 137 -12.55 1.45 -8.19
N ASP A 138 -12.42 0.15 -7.97
CA ASP A 138 -13.55 -0.76 -7.91
C ASP A 138 -13.93 -0.96 -6.44
N PRO A 139 -14.87 -0.16 -5.93
CA PRO A 139 -15.23 -0.20 -4.53
C PRO A 139 -16.12 -1.41 -4.20
N SER A 140 -16.58 -2.18 -5.20
CA SER A 140 -17.46 -3.33 -5.00
C SER A 140 -16.76 -4.53 -4.32
N SER A 141 -15.43 -4.60 -4.42
CA SER A 141 -14.62 -5.64 -3.79
C SER A 141 -14.18 -5.30 -2.36
N TRP A 142 -14.40 -4.07 -1.92
CA TRP A 142 -13.88 -3.60 -0.64
C TRP A 142 -14.58 -4.26 0.53
N LYS A 143 -13.82 -4.64 1.56
CA LYS A 143 -14.37 -5.22 2.79
C LYS A 143 -13.58 -4.69 3.99
N PRO A 144 -14.23 -3.99 4.94
CA PRO A 144 -13.53 -3.49 6.11
C PRO A 144 -13.01 -4.61 6.99
N GLU A 145 -11.80 -4.43 7.50
CA GLU A 145 -11.25 -5.23 8.60
C GLU A 145 -11.39 -4.44 9.90
N LEU A 146 -12.13 -4.99 10.86
CA LEU A 146 -12.40 -4.35 12.14
C LEU A 146 -11.56 -4.97 13.25
N THR A 147 -11.11 -4.14 14.16
CA THR A 147 -10.58 -4.56 15.46
C THR A 147 -11.46 -4.00 16.57
N ALA A 148 -11.64 -4.75 17.65
CA ALA A 148 -12.35 -4.28 18.83
C ALA A 148 -11.46 -4.48 20.06
N THR A 149 -11.26 -3.43 20.85
CA THR A 149 -10.48 -3.44 22.09
C THR A 149 -11.25 -2.74 23.20
N LEU A 150 -11.07 -3.15 24.45
CA LEU A 150 -11.72 -2.50 25.60
C LEU A 150 -10.76 -1.48 26.22
N GLU A 151 -11.19 -0.23 26.37
CA GLU A 151 -10.47 0.79 27.13
C GLU A 151 -11.43 1.52 28.05
N ALA A 152 -11.06 1.66 29.34
CA ALA A 152 -11.92 2.26 30.36
C ALA A 152 -13.36 1.69 30.36
N ASN A 153 -13.49 0.36 30.16
CA ASN A 153 -14.74 -0.38 30.02
C ASN A 153 -15.61 -0.04 28.80
N HIS A 154 -15.10 0.72 27.83
CA HIS A 154 -15.78 1.02 26.58
C HIS A 154 -15.11 0.32 25.39
N PRO A 155 -15.90 -0.22 24.44
CA PRO A 155 -15.37 -0.72 23.18
C PRO A 155 -14.79 0.40 22.31
N HIS A 156 -13.59 0.15 21.80
CA HIS A 156 -12.96 0.93 20.75
C HIS A 156 -12.86 0.10 19.49
N ILE A 157 -13.48 0.60 18.41
CA ILE A 157 -13.52 -0.06 17.11
C ILE A 157 -12.50 0.60 16.19
N GLY A 158 -11.47 -0.17 15.83
CA GLY A 158 -10.45 0.21 14.87
C GLY A 158 -10.76 -0.30 13.47
N TRP A 159 -10.37 0.45 12.44
CA TRP A 159 -10.51 0.06 11.04
C TRP A 159 -9.50 0.77 10.15
N THR A 160 -9.23 0.21 8.97
CA THR A 160 -8.34 0.79 7.96
C THR A 160 -9.13 1.58 6.92
N LYS A 161 -8.77 2.85 6.70
CA LYS A 161 -9.53 3.74 5.81
C LYS A 161 -9.44 3.40 4.32
N GLY A 162 -8.25 3.05 3.83
CA GLY A 162 -8.03 2.84 2.40
C GLY A 162 -8.42 4.07 1.56
N ASP A 163 -9.03 3.84 0.41
CA ASP A 163 -9.56 4.87 -0.49
C ASP A 163 -11.03 5.26 -0.15
N ALA A 164 -11.61 4.77 0.96
CA ALA A 164 -12.97 5.09 1.39
C ALA A 164 -13.05 6.42 2.18
N ASP A 165 -14.21 7.08 2.18
CA ASP A 165 -14.40 8.36 2.87
C ASP A 165 -14.68 8.18 4.35
N SER A 166 -15.50 7.18 4.69
CA SER A 166 -15.94 6.86 6.05
C SER A 166 -16.30 5.38 6.20
N LEU A 167 -16.52 4.96 7.44
CA LEU A 167 -17.06 3.67 7.80
C LEU A 167 -18.40 3.84 8.50
N GLU A 168 -19.42 3.14 8.03
CA GLU A 168 -20.65 2.93 8.76
C GLU A 168 -20.50 1.72 9.67
N ILE A 169 -20.79 1.89 10.95
CA ILE A 169 -20.71 0.86 11.96
C ILE A 169 -22.13 0.55 12.46
N ILE A 170 -22.45 -0.73 12.51
CA ILE A 170 -23.66 -1.27 13.14
C ILE A 170 -23.25 -2.19 14.28
N VAL A 171 -24.09 -2.26 15.32
CA VAL A 171 -23.83 -3.03 16.53
C VAL A 171 -25.05 -3.85 16.91
N ASP A 172 -24.84 -5.10 17.30
CA ASP A 172 -25.80 -5.93 18.01
C ASP A 172 -25.31 -6.06 19.44
N ARG A 173 -26.14 -5.65 20.40
CA ARG A 173 -25.80 -5.64 21.83
C ARG A 173 -26.25 -6.90 22.56
N SER A 174 -26.70 -7.92 21.82
CA SER A 174 -27.35 -9.11 22.36
C SER A 174 -28.62 -8.78 23.17
N ASP A 175 -29.37 -7.77 22.72
CA ASP A 175 -30.60 -7.27 23.36
C ASP A 175 -31.86 -7.56 22.52
N ASP A 176 -31.82 -8.62 21.71
CA ASP A 176 -32.87 -9.07 20.79
C ASP A 176 -33.26 -8.08 19.69
N LYS A 177 -32.52 -6.98 19.51
CA LYS A 177 -32.74 -6.01 18.43
C LYS A 177 -31.95 -6.32 17.15
N GLY A 178 -31.04 -7.28 17.23
CA GLY A 178 -30.09 -7.56 16.15
C GLY A 178 -29.15 -6.38 15.90
N PHE A 179 -28.55 -6.34 14.70
CA PHE A 179 -27.67 -5.23 14.33
C PHE A 179 -28.45 -3.94 14.06
N VAL A 180 -28.17 -2.91 14.86
CA VAL A 180 -28.72 -1.56 14.71
C VAL A 180 -27.63 -0.55 14.34
N PRO A 181 -27.97 0.55 13.64
CA PRO A 181 -27.01 1.61 13.34
C PRO A 181 -26.38 2.18 14.61
N LEU A 182 -25.04 2.30 14.61
CA LEU A 182 -24.28 2.93 15.68
C LEU A 182 -23.79 4.32 15.27
N THR A 183 -23.02 4.39 14.18
CA THR A 183 -22.40 5.64 13.73
C THR A 183 -21.91 5.55 12.29
N ILE A 184 -21.64 6.70 11.68
CA ILE A 184 -20.79 6.84 10.50
C ILE A 184 -19.59 7.68 10.93
N THR A 185 -18.38 7.13 10.81
CA THR A 185 -17.15 7.76 11.30
C THR A 185 -16.11 7.91 10.20
N THR A 186 -15.44 9.06 10.18
CA THR A 186 -14.23 9.29 9.37
C THR A 186 -12.94 9.02 10.15
N SER A 187 -13.03 8.89 11.48
CA SER A 187 -11.94 8.49 12.35
C SER A 187 -11.74 6.98 12.29
N THR A 188 -10.50 6.54 12.03
CA THR A 188 -10.07 5.13 11.97
C THR A 188 -10.14 4.41 13.31
N ARG A 189 -10.46 5.14 14.38
CA ARG A 189 -10.68 4.64 15.73
C ARG A 189 -11.91 5.33 16.31
N TYR A 190 -12.93 4.55 16.64
CA TYR A 190 -14.18 5.03 17.21
C TYR A 190 -14.38 4.47 18.62
N ALA A 191 -14.79 5.31 19.56
CA ALA A 191 -15.12 4.91 20.92
C ALA A 191 -16.64 4.79 21.06
N ASP A 192 -17.13 3.61 21.42
CA ASP A 192 -18.55 3.38 21.72
C ASP A 192 -18.84 3.75 23.18
N THR A 193 -19.43 4.93 23.37
CA THR A 193 -19.78 5.48 24.68
C THR A 193 -21.19 5.09 25.14
N SER A 194 -21.80 4.09 24.51
CA SER A 194 -23.09 3.56 24.94
C SER A 194 -23.03 3.09 26.40
N PRO A 195 -24.13 3.20 27.17
CA PRO A 195 -24.19 2.71 28.54
C PRO A 195 -23.76 1.24 28.62
N ILE A 196 -22.83 0.94 29.53
CA ILE A 196 -22.33 -0.41 29.76
C ILE A 196 -23.37 -1.23 30.53
N PRO A 197 -23.66 -2.47 30.11
CA PRO A 197 -24.63 -3.31 30.79
C PRO A 197 -24.14 -3.68 32.20
N THR A 198 -25.08 -3.84 33.13
CA THR A 198 -24.79 -4.24 34.52
C THR A 198 -24.34 -5.70 34.66
N HIS A 199 -24.60 -6.52 33.65
CA HIS A 199 -24.12 -7.89 33.54
C HIS A 199 -23.23 -8.03 32.31
N ALA A 200 -22.26 -8.95 32.37
CA ALA A 200 -21.41 -9.25 31.24
C ALA A 200 -22.26 -9.63 30.00
N ALA A 201 -22.02 -8.91 28.91
CA ALA A 201 -22.67 -9.12 27.62
C ALA A 201 -21.61 -9.19 26.52
N LEU A 202 -21.96 -9.89 25.44
CA LEU A 202 -21.13 -9.92 24.23
C LEU A 202 -21.75 -8.99 23.20
N TRP A 203 -21.00 -7.96 22.81
CA TRP A 203 -21.41 -7.04 21.75
C TRP A 203 -20.74 -7.42 20.44
N HIS A 204 -21.49 -7.32 19.35
CA HIS A 204 -21.08 -7.69 18.01
C HIS A 204 -21.10 -6.47 17.10
N TYR A 205 -20.02 -6.23 16.37
CA TYR A 205 -19.84 -5.09 15.48
C TYR A 205 -19.67 -5.55 14.03
N LYS A 206 -20.27 -4.81 13.11
CA LYS A 206 -20.01 -4.91 11.67
C LYS A 206 -19.83 -3.52 11.09
N GLY A 207 -19.03 -3.45 10.02
CA GLY A 207 -18.78 -2.20 9.31
C GLY A 207 -18.94 -2.36 7.81
N ILE A 208 -19.34 -1.29 7.12
CA ILE A 208 -19.31 -1.18 5.66
C ILE A 208 -18.71 0.16 5.27
N TYR A 209 -17.86 0.16 4.24
CA TYR A 209 -17.25 1.38 3.73
C TYR A 209 -18.31 2.29 3.10
N ARG A 210 -18.07 3.59 3.17
CA ARG A 210 -18.83 4.57 2.39
C ARG A 210 -17.90 5.40 1.52
N LEU A 211 -18.35 5.65 0.30
CA LEU A 211 -17.68 6.53 -0.67
C LEU A 211 -18.75 7.47 -1.25
N LYS A 212 -18.52 8.79 -1.17
CA LYS A 212 -19.49 9.82 -1.56
C LYS A 212 -20.87 9.61 -0.95
N ASP A 213 -20.90 9.29 0.34
CA ASP A 213 -22.10 9.02 1.11
C ASP A 213 -22.94 7.83 0.59
N GLU A 214 -22.37 6.91 -0.17
CA GLU A 214 -23.00 5.63 -0.53
C GLU A 214 -22.25 4.47 0.10
N GLN A 215 -22.99 3.45 0.58
CA GLN A 215 -22.38 2.20 1.02
C GLN A 215 -21.75 1.49 -0.17
N VAL A 216 -20.51 1.03 0.00
CA VAL A 216 -19.78 0.33 -1.05
C VAL A 216 -19.11 -0.94 -0.52
N GLY A 217 -19.00 -1.92 -1.40
CA GLY A 217 -18.32 -3.17 -1.11
C GLY A 217 -19.17 -4.12 -0.28
N GLN A 218 -18.51 -4.78 0.66
CA GLN A 218 -19.06 -5.85 1.49
C GLN A 218 -18.98 -5.46 2.97
N TRP A 219 -19.91 -6.00 3.75
CA TRP A 219 -19.81 -5.94 5.20
C TRP A 219 -18.56 -6.66 5.71
N SER A 220 -17.94 -6.11 6.75
CA SER A 220 -16.87 -6.77 7.49
C SER A 220 -17.33 -8.11 8.07
N ASN A 221 -16.35 -8.92 8.48
CA ASN A 221 -16.66 -10.01 9.42
C ASN A 221 -17.22 -9.41 10.73
N VAL A 222 -18.02 -10.20 11.44
CA VAL A 222 -18.51 -9.81 12.76
C VAL A 222 -17.35 -9.81 13.74
N GLN A 223 -17.12 -8.68 14.38
CA GLN A 223 -16.13 -8.56 15.46
C GLN A 223 -16.84 -8.49 16.80
N SER A 224 -16.47 -9.37 17.72
CA SER A 224 -17.14 -9.49 19.02
C SER A 224 -16.24 -8.99 20.15
N ILE A 225 -16.84 -8.42 21.19
CA ILE A 225 -16.13 -7.99 22.40
C ILE A 225 -17.04 -8.12 23.62
N ALA A 226 -16.49 -8.64 24.73
CA ALA A 226 -17.20 -8.71 25.99
C ALA A 226 -17.18 -7.33 26.69
N VAL A 227 -18.32 -6.90 27.20
CA VAL A 227 -18.52 -5.65 27.93
C VAL A 227 -19.34 -5.89 29.18
N GLY A 228 -19.14 -5.05 30.19
CA GLY A 228 -19.82 -5.22 31.48
C GLY A 228 -19.19 -6.33 32.32
N GLY A 229 -19.17 -6.10 33.63
CA GLY A 229 -18.45 -6.90 34.62
C GLY A 229 -18.14 -6.08 35.84
#